data_AF-A0A8J3T1V8-F1
#
_entry.id   AF-A0A8J3T1V8-F1
#
_cell.length_a   1.000
_cell.length_b   1.000
_cell.length_c   1.000
_cell.angle_alpha   90.00
_cell.angle_beta   90.00
_cell.angle_gamma   90.00
#
_symmetry.space_group_name_H-M   'P 1'
#
loop_
_entity.id
_entity.type
_entity.pdbx_description
1 polymer ?
#
loop_
_entity_poly.entity_id
_entity_poly.type
_entity_poly.pdbx_seq_one_letter_code
_entity_poly.pdbx_strand_id
1 'polypeptide(L)'
;MFRSVSAALAVGLAVLTPSPAPTQGPGPTPGPPARAPVVDVHAPVVDIELRVSDLNESIIDADTPARSRITMAADVLFAFDKATLTAKAGEQLARAATVLKQEAGGRRIRIDGHTDARGDDAYNLALSLRRAKAVERALAPLVEGAGITFAVEGHGAAVPVAADTMTDEHGWVVDNPKGRAKNRRVEITFSR
;
A
#
# COMPACT_ATOMS: atom_id res chain seq x y z
N MET A 1 52.74 -28.31 33.64
CA MET A 1 52.57 -29.60 32.96
C MET A 1 51.48 -29.46 31.91
N PHE A 2 51.81 -29.75 30.65
CA PHE A 2 50.95 -29.70 29.46
C PHE A 2 50.06 -30.94 29.32
N ARG A 3 48.97 -30.81 28.52
CA ARG A 3 48.45 -31.68 27.43
C ARG A 3 47.03 -31.19 27.07
N SER A 4 46.70 -30.61 25.89
CA SER A 4 46.66 -31.10 24.48
C SER A 4 45.53 -32.15 24.25
N VAL A 5 44.70 -32.23 23.18
CA VAL A 5 44.80 -31.84 21.75
C VAL A 5 43.39 -31.69 21.08
N SER A 6 43.33 -30.92 19.98
CA SER A 6 42.32 -30.75 18.91
C SER A 6 41.97 -31.99 18.04
N ALA A 7 40.95 -31.87 17.17
CA ALA A 7 40.89 -32.36 15.76
C ALA A 7 39.45 -32.19 15.18
N ALA A 8 39.16 -32.18 13.87
CA ALA A 8 39.67 -31.50 12.68
C ALA A 8 38.69 -31.84 11.51
N LEU A 9 38.64 -30.96 10.51
CA LEU A 9 37.79 -30.90 9.31
C LEU A 9 38.20 -31.90 8.20
N ALA A 10 37.31 -32.30 7.28
CA ALA A 10 37.69 -32.69 5.91
C ALA A 10 36.53 -32.63 4.89
N VAL A 11 36.87 -32.10 3.71
CA VAL A 11 36.08 -31.84 2.49
C VAL A 11 36.43 -32.90 1.42
N GLY A 12 35.51 -33.22 0.50
CA GLY A 12 35.79 -34.05 -0.68
C GLY A 12 34.98 -33.63 -1.91
N LEU A 13 35.69 -33.23 -2.97
CA LEU A 13 35.25 -32.68 -4.25
C LEU A 13 35.15 -33.80 -5.31
N ALA A 14 34.19 -33.77 -6.24
CA ALA A 14 34.28 -34.53 -7.49
C ALA A 14 33.58 -33.77 -8.65
N VAL A 15 34.34 -33.58 -9.73
CA VAL A 15 33.99 -32.85 -10.96
C VAL A 15 33.59 -33.88 -12.02
N LEU A 16 32.54 -33.63 -12.81
CA LEU A 16 32.26 -34.40 -14.03
C LEU A 16 31.70 -33.49 -15.15
N THR A 17 32.27 -33.63 -16.34
CA THR A 17 32.08 -32.83 -17.56
C THR A 17 30.83 -33.20 -18.36
N PRO A 18 30.36 -32.38 -19.32
CA PRO A 18 29.22 -32.71 -20.18
C PRO A 18 29.65 -33.48 -21.44
N SER A 19 28.80 -34.40 -21.93
CA SER A 19 28.97 -35.15 -23.18
C SER A 19 27.69 -35.07 -24.05
N PRO A 20 27.78 -34.92 -25.38
CA PRO A 20 26.67 -34.47 -26.23
C PRO A 20 25.73 -35.59 -26.72
N ALA A 21 24.50 -35.18 -27.08
CA ALA A 21 23.38 -36.02 -27.54
C ALA A 21 23.57 -36.62 -28.95
N PRO A 22 22.89 -37.74 -29.26
CA PRO A 22 22.51 -38.09 -30.63
C PRO A 22 20.98 -38.21 -30.81
N THR A 23 20.48 -37.36 -31.71
CA THR A 23 19.49 -37.55 -32.80
C THR A 23 18.37 -38.60 -32.65
N GLN A 24 17.12 -38.13 -32.54
CA GLN A 24 15.90 -38.91 -32.78
C GLN A 24 15.62 -39.08 -34.29
N GLY A 25 15.20 -40.29 -34.69
CA GLY A 25 14.51 -40.56 -35.97
C GLY A 25 13.03 -40.94 -35.73
N PRO A 26 12.12 -40.75 -36.70
CA PRO A 26 10.68 -40.81 -36.46
C PRO A 26 10.07 -42.19 -36.77
N GLY A 27 9.04 -42.59 -36.01
CA GLY A 27 8.21 -43.77 -36.29
C GLY A 27 6.81 -43.66 -35.67
N PRO A 28 5.77 -44.29 -36.27
CA PRO A 28 4.45 -43.66 -36.41
C PRO A 28 3.37 -44.16 -35.44
N THR A 29 2.37 -43.30 -35.31
CA THR A 29 1.20 -43.31 -34.42
C THR A 29 0.19 -44.45 -34.67
N PRO A 30 -0.45 -44.99 -33.62
CA PRO A 30 -1.81 -45.54 -33.70
C PRO A 30 -2.85 -44.62 -33.02
N GLY A 31 -4.02 -44.51 -33.66
CA GLY A 31 -5.12 -43.59 -33.36
C GLY A 31 -6.00 -43.92 -32.13
N PRO A 32 -7.11 -43.18 -31.94
CA PRO A 32 -7.58 -42.75 -30.62
C PRO A 32 -8.78 -43.53 -30.06
N PRO A 33 -9.03 -43.46 -28.74
CA PRO A 33 -10.40 -43.39 -28.26
C PRO A 33 -10.73 -42.03 -27.66
N ALA A 34 -11.90 -41.52 -28.06
CA ALA A 34 -12.48 -40.24 -27.71
C ALA A 34 -12.50 -40.01 -26.18
N ARG A 35 -11.95 -38.87 -25.76
CA ARG A 35 -12.24 -38.24 -24.47
C ARG A 35 -12.92 -36.91 -24.76
N ALA A 36 -14.03 -36.66 -24.08
CA ALA A 36 -14.72 -35.38 -24.09
C ALA A 36 -13.70 -34.25 -23.82
N PRO A 37 -13.82 -33.07 -24.46
CA PRO A 37 -12.94 -31.97 -24.15
C PRO A 37 -13.22 -31.54 -22.71
N VAL A 38 -12.33 -31.90 -21.79
CA VAL A 38 -12.14 -31.10 -20.59
C VAL A 38 -11.57 -29.80 -21.12
N VAL A 39 -12.44 -28.81 -21.29
CA VAL A 39 -12.02 -27.44 -21.55
C VAL A 39 -11.36 -27.01 -20.25
N ASP A 40 -10.04 -27.19 -20.18
CA ASP A 40 -9.20 -26.51 -19.22
C ASP A 40 -9.42 -25.02 -19.48
N VAL A 41 -10.34 -24.43 -18.72
CA VAL A 41 -10.40 -22.98 -18.58
C VAL A 41 -9.18 -22.61 -17.75
N HIS A 42 -8.02 -22.60 -18.41
CA HIS A 42 -6.87 -21.86 -17.95
C HIS A 42 -7.19 -20.38 -18.16
N ALA A 43 -8.14 -19.88 -17.37
CA ALA A 43 -8.23 -18.45 -17.17
C ALA A 43 -6.88 -18.07 -16.55
N PRO A 44 -6.06 -17.21 -17.18
CA PRO A 44 -5.05 -16.53 -16.40
C PRO A 44 -5.83 -15.85 -15.27
N VAL A 45 -5.48 -16.17 -14.02
CA VAL A 45 -5.84 -15.31 -12.90
C VAL A 45 -5.03 -14.04 -13.16
N VAL A 46 -5.62 -13.15 -13.95
CA VAL A 46 -5.14 -11.79 -14.09
C VAL A 46 -5.50 -11.20 -12.74
N ASP A 47 -4.50 -11.05 -11.87
CA ASP A 47 -4.63 -10.13 -10.76
C ASP A 47 -5.12 -8.83 -11.36
N ILE A 48 -6.38 -8.49 -11.10
CA ILE A 48 -6.93 -7.22 -11.50
C ILE A 48 -6.26 -6.21 -10.56
N GLU A 49 -5.04 -5.83 -10.89
CA GLU A 49 -4.43 -4.57 -10.48
C GLU A 49 -5.36 -3.51 -11.09
N LEU A 50 -6.37 -3.09 -10.33
CA LEU A 50 -7.15 -1.90 -10.61
C LEU A 50 -6.21 -0.70 -10.48
N ARG A 51 -5.38 -0.52 -11.51
CA ARG A 51 -4.71 0.74 -11.81
C ARG A 51 -5.80 1.71 -12.17
N VAL A 52 -6.23 2.51 -11.19
CA VAL A 52 -6.81 3.82 -11.49
C VAL A 52 -5.64 4.74 -11.80
N SER A 53 -5.03 4.53 -12.96
CA SER A 53 -4.31 5.59 -13.66
C SER A 53 -5.29 6.75 -13.82
N ASP A 54 -4.85 7.96 -13.47
CA ASP A 54 -5.54 9.26 -13.65
C ASP A 54 -5.98 10.00 -12.38
N LEU A 55 -5.45 9.68 -11.19
CA LEU A 55 -5.59 10.56 -10.02
C LEU A 55 -4.25 10.80 -9.33
N ASN A 56 -3.72 11.99 -9.59
CA ASN A 56 -2.44 12.54 -9.17
C ASN A 56 -2.25 12.51 -7.62
N GLU A 57 -1.95 11.33 -7.06
CA GLU A 57 -1.58 11.00 -5.65
C GLU A 57 -2.66 10.35 -4.74
N SER A 58 -3.79 9.85 -5.26
CA SER A 58 -4.71 9.02 -4.45
C SER A 58 -4.52 7.53 -4.74
N ILE A 59 -3.93 6.80 -3.80
CA ILE A 59 -3.72 5.35 -3.91
C ILE A 59 -4.88 4.65 -3.18
N ILE A 60 -5.60 3.76 -3.88
CA ILE A 60 -6.55 2.84 -3.28
C ILE A 60 -5.80 1.54 -3.04
N ASP A 61 -5.38 1.30 -1.80
CA ASP A 61 -4.73 0.04 -1.42
C ASP A 61 -5.77 -0.90 -0.80
N ALA A 62 -5.88 -2.11 -1.36
CA ALA A 62 -6.61 -3.21 -0.75
C ALA A 62 -5.69 -3.90 0.26
N ASP A 63 -5.66 -3.40 1.50
CA ASP A 63 -4.77 -3.85 2.57
C ASP A 63 -5.06 -5.31 3.00
N THR A 64 -6.28 -5.80 2.80
CA THR A 64 -6.74 -7.18 3.05
C THR A 64 -8.03 -7.40 2.26
N PRO A 65 -8.40 -8.62 1.80
CA PRO A 65 -9.65 -8.86 1.05
C PRO A 65 -10.94 -8.34 1.73
N ALA A 66 -10.89 -8.05 3.04
CA ALA A 66 -12.01 -7.52 3.82
C ALA A 66 -11.99 -5.99 4.07
N ARG A 67 -10.93 -5.26 3.72
CA ARG A 67 -10.79 -3.82 4.04
C ARG A 67 -10.18 -3.03 2.89
N SER A 68 -10.84 -1.94 2.54
CA SER A 68 -10.35 -0.94 1.58
C SER A 68 -9.71 0.23 2.30
N ARG A 69 -8.67 0.81 1.69
CA ARG A 69 -8.03 2.04 2.13
C ARG A 69 -7.92 3.02 0.96
N ILE A 70 -8.31 4.27 1.18
CA ILE A 70 -8.05 5.40 0.27
C ILE A 70 -7.05 6.30 0.98
N THR A 71 -5.86 6.48 0.40
CA THR A 71 -4.82 7.36 0.93
C THR A 71 -4.76 8.64 0.12
N MET A 72 -4.74 9.79 0.81
CA MET A 72 -4.63 11.11 0.20
C MET A 72 -3.50 11.91 0.82
N ALA A 73 -2.66 12.53 0.00
CA ALA A 73 -1.60 13.41 0.47
C ALA A 73 -2.19 14.68 1.12
N ALA A 74 -1.69 15.03 2.30
CA ALA A 74 -2.15 16.23 3.02
C ALA A 74 -1.77 17.51 2.29
N ASP A 75 -0.68 17.51 1.52
CA ASP A 75 -0.23 18.67 0.72
C ASP A 75 -1.19 18.96 -0.45
N VAL A 76 -1.96 17.97 -0.91
CA VAL A 76 -3.02 18.15 -1.91
C VAL A 76 -4.30 18.66 -1.24
N LEU A 77 -4.60 18.15 -0.05
CA LEU A 77 -5.83 18.47 0.66
C LEU A 77 -5.79 19.83 1.35
N PHE A 78 -4.65 20.25 1.88
CA PHE A 78 -4.55 21.41 2.77
C PHE A 78 -3.47 22.39 2.33
N ALA A 79 -3.67 23.66 2.69
CA ALA A 79 -2.59 24.64 2.66
C ALA A 79 -1.52 24.31 3.72
N PHE A 80 -0.29 24.79 3.51
CA PHE A 80 0.85 24.57 4.41
C PHE A 80 0.49 24.90 5.87
N ASP A 81 0.76 23.94 6.76
CA ASP A 81 0.48 23.99 8.21
C ASP A 81 -0.96 24.37 8.59
N LYS A 82 -1.92 24.18 7.69
CA LYS A 82 -3.34 24.44 7.93
C LYS A 82 -4.17 23.17 7.87
N ALA A 83 -5.39 23.27 8.37
CA ALA A 83 -6.47 22.29 8.21
C ALA A 83 -7.59 22.81 7.28
N THR A 84 -7.34 23.91 6.58
CA THR A 84 -8.25 24.48 5.59
C THR A 84 -8.08 23.72 4.27
N LEU A 85 -9.18 23.20 3.75
CA LEU A 85 -9.20 22.46 2.49
C LEU A 85 -8.95 23.39 1.30
N THR A 86 -8.18 22.94 0.32
CA THR A 86 -7.96 23.64 -0.94
C THR A 86 -9.11 23.39 -1.93
N ALA A 87 -9.22 24.19 -2.99
CA ALA A 87 -10.20 23.92 -4.05
C ALA A 87 -9.99 22.54 -4.70
N LYS A 88 -8.71 22.16 -4.93
CA LYS A 88 -8.32 20.84 -5.45
C LYS A 88 -8.73 19.70 -4.51
N ALA A 89 -8.74 19.95 -3.20
CA ALA A 89 -9.21 18.98 -2.21
C ALA A 89 -10.69 18.63 -2.41
N GLY A 90 -11.53 19.61 -2.74
CA GLY A 90 -12.96 19.38 -2.99
C GLY A 90 -13.22 18.36 -4.09
N GLU A 91 -12.49 18.45 -5.21
CA GLU A 91 -12.61 17.50 -6.31
C GLU A 91 -12.15 16.08 -5.93
N GLN A 92 -11.05 15.97 -5.18
CA GLN A 92 -10.56 14.68 -4.70
C GLN A 92 -11.56 14.03 -3.74
N LEU A 93 -12.10 14.82 -2.80
CA LEU A 93 -13.09 14.35 -1.85
C LEU A 93 -14.42 13.96 -2.52
N ALA A 94 -14.83 14.65 -3.58
CA ALA A 94 -15.99 14.26 -4.38
C ALA A 94 -15.79 12.89 -5.05
N ARG A 95 -14.61 12.61 -5.59
CA ARG A 95 -14.28 11.29 -6.14
C ARG A 95 -14.26 10.21 -5.08
N ALA A 96 -13.64 10.48 -3.93
CA ALA A 96 -13.67 9.56 -2.79
C ALA A 96 -15.11 9.29 -2.35
N ALA A 97 -15.95 10.31 -2.24
CA ALA A 97 -17.36 10.16 -1.86
C ALA A 97 -18.15 9.26 -2.82
N THR A 98 -17.87 9.30 -4.13
CA THR A 98 -18.48 8.37 -5.11
C THR A 98 -18.10 6.92 -4.80
N VAL A 99 -16.82 6.65 -4.56
CA VAL A 99 -16.34 5.31 -4.18
C VAL A 99 -16.97 4.86 -2.86
N LEU A 100 -17.02 5.73 -1.86
CA LEU A 100 -17.61 5.42 -0.55
C LEU A 100 -19.10 5.10 -0.66
N LYS A 101 -19.86 5.82 -1.48
CA LYS A 101 -21.28 5.52 -1.70
C LYS A 101 -21.50 4.15 -2.36
N GLN A 102 -20.59 3.76 -3.26
CA GLN A 102 -20.68 2.49 -3.98
C GLN A 102 -20.23 1.30 -3.13
N GLU A 103 -19.14 1.45 -2.37
CA GLU A 103 -18.49 0.35 -1.67
C GLU A 103 -18.71 0.33 -0.15
N ALA A 104 -19.12 1.44 0.45
CA ALA A 104 -19.17 1.62 1.92
C ALA A 104 -20.56 2.03 2.45
N GLY A 105 -21.62 1.94 1.65
CA GLY A 105 -22.98 2.28 2.07
C GLY A 105 -23.43 1.52 3.32
N GLY A 106 -24.00 2.23 4.30
CA GLY A 106 -24.48 1.69 5.57
C GLY A 106 -23.40 1.33 6.59
N ARG A 107 -22.14 1.67 6.33
CA ARG A 107 -20.99 1.21 7.13
C ARG A 107 -20.32 2.33 7.91
N ARG A 108 -19.48 1.93 8.87
CA ARG A 108 -18.58 2.83 9.61
C ARG A 108 -17.27 2.97 8.84
N ILE A 109 -16.92 4.20 8.52
CA ILE A 109 -15.68 4.59 7.84
C ILE A 109 -14.76 5.24 8.86
N ARG A 110 -13.47 4.92 8.83
CA ARG A 110 -12.46 5.56 9.66
C ARG A 110 -11.68 6.57 8.82
N ILE A 111 -11.44 7.76 9.39
CA ILE A 111 -10.63 8.82 8.80
C ILE A 111 -9.48 9.08 9.77
N ASP A 112 -8.28 8.74 9.35
CA ASP A 112 -7.07 8.82 10.14
C ASP A 112 -6.15 9.91 9.57
N GLY A 113 -5.83 10.91 10.40
CA GLY A 113 -4.91 11.98 10.04
C GLY A 113 -3.49 11.68 10.49
N HIS A 114 -2.50 11.98 9.64
CA HIS A 114 -1.07 11.82 9.95
C HIS A 114 -0.28 13.11 9.64
N THR A 115 0.81 13.32 10.36
CA THR A 115 1.78 14.40 10.13
C THR A 115 3.16 13.82 9.88
N ASP A 116 4.12 14.67 9.51
CA ASP A 116 5.54 14.31 9.62
C ASP A 116 6.03 14.46 11.07
N ALA A 117 7.23 13.95 11.34
CA ALA A 117 7.85 14.00 12.66
C ALA A 117 8.43 15.37 13.05
N ARG A 118 8.17 16.45 12.28
CA ARG A 118 8.69 17.77 12.64
C ARG A 118 7.76 18.47 13.63
N GLY A 119 8.36 19.09 14.63
CA GLY A 119 7.63 19.86 15.64
C GLY A 119 7.24 19.02 16.85
N ASP A 120 6.34 19.58 17.65
CA ASP A 120 5.89 18.98 18.91
C ASP A 120 4.83 17.89 18.68
N ASP A 121 4.91 16.80 19.45
CA ASP A 121 4.02 15.65 19.31
C ASP A 121 2.55 16.02 19.62
N ALA A 122 2.30 16.82 20.66
CA ALA A 122 0.95 17.24 21.02
C ALA A 122 0.37 18.19 19.95
N TYR A 123 1.20 19.07 19.40
CA TYR A 123 0.82 19.89 18.25
C TYR A 123 0.45 19.04 17.03
N ASN A 124 1.27 18.05 16.68
CA ASN A 124 1.06 17.16 15.56
C ASN A 124 -0.19 16.28 15.72
N LEU A 125 -0.46 15.81 16.94
CA LEU A 125 -1.67 15.09 17.29
C LEU A 125 -2.93 15.96 17.10
N ALA A 126 -2.88 17.22 17.58
CA ALA A 126 -3.98 18.15 17.39
C ALA A 126 -4.18 18.52 15.91
N LEU A 127 -3.09 18.73 15.16
CA LEU A 127 -3.14 19.10 13.74
C LEU A 127 -3.71 17.97 12.88
N SER A 128 -3.23 16.74 13.06
CA SER A 128 -3.76 15.57 12.36
C SER A 128 -5.25 15.37 12.62
N LEU A 129 -5.69 15.47 13.88
CA LEU A 129 -7.11 15.37 14.22
C LEU A 129 -7.95 16.48 13.58
N ARG A 130 -7.47 17.73 13.59
CA ARG A 130 -8.17 18.86 12.92
C ARG A 130 -8.32 18.63 11.43
N ARG A 131 -7.28 18.10 10.76
CA ARG A 131 -7.29 17.76 9.33
C ARG A 131 -8.28 16.63 9.03
N ALA A 132 -8.25 15.55 9.82
CA ALA A 132 -9.20 14.45 9.68
C ALA A 132 -10.65 14.92 9.85
N LYS A 133 -10.93 15.77 10.85
CA LYS A 133 -12.26 16.39 11.03
C LYS A 133 -12.66 17.32 9.89
N ALA A 134 -11.72 18.00 9.25
CA ALA A 134 -12.02 18.83 8.08
C ALA A 134 -12.45 17.98 6.88
N VAL A 135 -11.80 16.83 6.68
CA VAL A 135 -12.17 15.85 5.65
C VAL A 135 -13.54 15.25 5.93
N GLU A 136 -13.84 14.85 7.17
CA GLU A 136 -15.18 14.42 7.59
C GLU A 136 -16.26 15.45 7.23
N ARG A 137 -16.07 16.71 7.64
CA ARG A 137 -17.04 17.78 7.38
C ARG A 137 -17.30 18.00 5.89
N ALA A 138 -16.29 17.81 5.05
CA ALA A 138 -16.42 17.95 3.60
C ALA A 138 -17.04 16.71 2.94
N LEU A 139 -16.78 15.50 3.46
CA LEU A 139 -17.35 14.26 2.94
C LEU A 139 -18.80 14.03 3.37
N ALA A 140 -19.17 14.41 4.60
CA ALA A 140 -20.50 14.19 5.16
C ALA A 140 -21.66 14.61 4.22
N PRO A 141 -21.68 15.83 3.64
CA PRO A 141 -22.76 16.21 2.71
C PRO A 141 -22.68 15.44 1.37
N LEU A 142 -21.51 14.99 0.95
CA LEU A 142 -21.32 14.29 -0.33
C LEU A 142 -21.80 12.83 -0.27
N VAL A 143 -21.83 12.24 0.93
CA VAL A 143 -22.29 10.87 1.19
C VAL A 143 -23.63 10.82 1.92
N GLU A 144 -24.34 11.94 1.99
CA GLU A 144 -25.66 12.00 2.60
C GLU A 144 -26.62 10.98 1.97
N GLY A 145 -27.44 10.34 2.80
CA GLY A 145 -28.35 9.27 2.37
C GLY A 145 -27.69 7.89 2.16
N ALA A 146 -26.36 7.80 2.22
CA ALA A 146 -25.66 6.52 2.07
C ALA A 146 -25.61 5.68 3.35
N GLY A 147 -26.14 6.17 4.47
CA GLY A 147 -26.09 5.47 5.78
C GLY A 147 -24.69 5.33 6.37
N ILE A 148 -23.72 6.10 5.87
CA ILE A 148 -22.33 6.07 6.32
C ILE A 148 -22.19 6.79 7.65
N THR A 149 -21.40 6.20 8.56
CA THR A 149 -20.97 6.84 9.82
C THR A 149 -19.47 7.02 9.84
N PHE A 150 -18.98 8.08 10.49
CA PHE A 150 -17.56 8.41 10.53
C PHE A 150 -16.95 8.13 11.91
N ALA A 151 -15.71 7.65 11.91
CA ALA A 151 -14.82 7.60 13.04
C ALA A 151 -13.57 8.40 12.70
N VAL A 152 -13.27 9.45 13.46
CA VAL A 152 -12.19 10.37 13.13
C VAL A 152 -11.12 10.34 14.19
N GLU A 153 -9.89 10.08 13.79
CA GLU A 153 -8.72 10.01 14.68
C GLU A 153 -7.54 10.78 14.08
N GLY A 154 -6.70 11.31 14.98
CA GLY A 154 -5.41 11.88 14.62
C GLY A 154 -4.32 11.04 15.25
N HIS A 155 -3.30 10.70 14.47
CA HIS A 155 -2.16 9.89 14.94
C HIS A 155 -0.88 10.71 15.05
N GLY A 156 -0.90 12.00 14.66
CA GLY A 156 0.30 12.83 14.57
C GLY A 156 1.39 12.13 13.75
N ALA A 157 2.61 12.12 14.28
CA ALA A 157 3.77 11.46 13.69
C ALA A 157 3.96 10.00 14.14
N ALA A 158 3.07 9.45 14.96
CA ALA A 158 3.28 8.17 15.64
C ALA A 158 3.25 6.95 14.70
N VAL A 159 2.69 7.10 13.49
CA VAL A 159 2.56 6.03 12.49
C VAL A 159 3.18 6.45 11.15
N PRO A 160 4.52 6.50 11.06
CA PRO A 160 5.21 6.86 9.82
C PRO A 160 5.16 5.70 8.82
N VAL A 161 4.91 6.01 7.54
CA VAL A 161 4.97 5.06 6.42
C VAL A 161 6.30 5.12 5.68
N ALA A 162 7.08 6.17 5.92
CA ALA A 162 8.44 6.33 5.41
C ALA A 162 9.30 7.04 6.46
N ALA A 163 10.60 6.83 6.41
CA ALA A 163 11.53 7.51 7.32
C ALA A 163 11.58 9.02 7.05
N ASP A 164 11.38 9.86 8.08
CA ASP A 164 11.47 11.33 7.96
C ASP A 164 12.90 11.84 7.78
N THR A 165 13.89 10.99 8.10
CA THR A 165 15.33 11.21 7.92
C THR A 165 15.94 10.12 7.06
N MET A 166 17.10 10.40 6.45
CA MET A 166 17.92 9.44 5.73
C MET A 166 19.39 9.61 6.12
N THR A 167 20.23 8.64 5.79
CA THR A 167 21.68 8.76 5.95
C THR A 167 22.29 9.20 4.62
N ASP A 168 23.11 10.25 4.63
CA ASP A 168 23.84 10.68 3.44
C ASP A 168 25.08 9.81 3.15
N GLU A 169 25.79 10.10 2.06
CA GLU A 169 27.00 9.37 1.66
C GLU A 169 28.16 9.45 2.67
N HIS A 170 28.11 10.42 3.59
CA HIS A 170 29.12 10.65 4.63
C HIS A 170 28.71 10.03 5.99
N GLY A 171 27.53 9.39 6.07
CA GLY A 171 27.03 8.79 7.29
C GLY A 171 26.25 9.74 8.20
N TRP A 172 25.98 10.99 7.78
CA TRP A 172 25.20 11.93 8.57
C TRP A 172 23.70 11.67 8.42
N VAL A 173 22.97 11.78 9.53
CA VAL A 173 21.50 11.78 9.50
C VAL A 173 21.04 13.12 8.96
N VAL A 174 20.51 13.09 7.75
CA VAL A 174 19.98 14.26 7.04
C VAL A 174 18.47 14.15 6.86
N ASP A 175 17.89 15.29 6.52
CA ASP A 175 16.46 15.43 6.28
C ASP A 175 15.97 14.62 5.07
N ASN A 176 14.83 13.92 5.17
CA ASN A 176 14.20 13.21 4.04
C ASN A 176 12.85 13.81 3.63
N PRO A 177 12.84 14.83 2.72
CA PRO A 177 11.62 15.48 2.27
C PRO A 177 10.59 14.53 1.66
N LYS A 178 11.05 13.51 0.93
CA LYS A 178 10.18 12.52 0.28
C LYS A 178 9.48 11.63 1.31
N GLY A 179 10.19 11.22 2.36
CA GLY A 179 9.60 10.44 3.46
C GLY A 179 8.56 11.25 4.22
N ARG A 180 8.88 12.49 4.59
CA ARG A 180 7.94 13.39 5.25
C ARG A 180 6.68 13.64 4.43
N ALA A 181 6.82 13.84 3.11
CA ALA A 181 5.68 14.04 2.22
C ALA A 181 4.73 12.84 2.22
N LYS A 182 5.26 11.61 2.29
CA LYS A 182 4.44 10.40 2.45
C LYS A 182 3.76 10.35 3.82
N ASN A 183 4.42 10.80 4.88
CA ASN A 183 3.85 10.80 6.24
C ASN A 183 2.73 11.83 6.41
N ARG A 184 2.82 12.98 5.74
CA ARG A 184 1.75 13.98 5.66
C ARG A 184 0.59 13.47 4.80
N ARG A 185 -0.29 12.66 5.38
CA ARG A 185 -1.42 12.03 4.67
C ARG A 185 -2.68 11.94 5.51
N VAL A 186 -3.80 11.71 4.83
CA VAL A 186 -5.07 11.30 5.42
C VAL A 186 -5.45 9.96 4.82
N GLU A 187 -5.80 9.00 5.66
CA GLU A 187 -6.27 7.69 5.25
C GLU A 187 -7.75 7.55 5.54
N ILE A 188 -8.49 6.96 4.61
CA ILE A 188 -9.90 6.64 4.77
C ILE A 188 -10.03 5.13 4.62
N THR A 189 -10.43 4.43 5.69
CA THR A 189 -10.57 2.98 5.69
C THR A 189 -12.00 2.54 5.94
N PHE A 190 -12.42 1.48 5.24
CA PHE A 190 -13.76 0.90 5.38
C PHE A 190 -13.73 -0.60 5.10
N SER A 191 -14.65 -1.34 5.72
CA SER A 191 -14.85 -2.76 5.43
C SER A 191 -15.60 -2.93 4.11
N ARG A 192 -15.19 -3.91 3.29
CA ARG A 192 -15.90 -4.31 2.07
C ARG A 192 -17.05 -5.26 2.35
#